data_AF-A0A1R3WN44-F1
#
_entry.id   AF-A0A1R3WN44-F1
#
_cell.length_a   1.000
_cell.length_b   1.000
_cell.length_c   1.000
_cell.angle_alpha   90.00
_cell.angle_beta   90.00
_cell.angle_gamma   90.00
#
_symmetry.space_group_name_H-M   'P 1'
#
loop_
_entity.id
_entity.type
_entity.pdbx_description
1 polymer ?
#
loop_
_entity_poly.entity_id
_entity_poly.type
_entity_poly.pdbx_seq_one_letter_code
_entity_poly.pdbx_strand_id
1 'polypeptide(L)'
;MATRKYDINDFNARVKNIKNPRNKSYYDPDLGMHIPKRVTREKITKPQEPSFLGKFIVSMIIGALALLFAQVVRVRYFGLLDQSDVVFYLELFIAFWAMVLFSAMLDRRKITERFAQVAGIAVMLTAGHNLIWRWPEPMAMIYTAEYVDQVMEVTTQHSVVYRGTVFGL
;
A
#
# COMPACT_ATOMS: atom_id res chain seq x y z
N MET A 1 25.30 -46.41 2.31
CA MET A 1 24.67 -46.74 1.01
C MET A 1 25.75 -47.19 0.06
N ALA A 2 25.62 -48.37 -0.55
CA ALA A 2 26.61 -48.87 -1.50
C ALA A 2 26.62 -47.97 -2.76
N THR A 3 27.77 -47.39 -3.08
CA THR A 3 27.98 -46.67 -4.34
C THR A 3 27.81 -47.65 -5.50
N ARG A 4 26.67 -47.58 -6.22
CA ARG A 4 26.49 -48.31 -7.48
C ARG A 4 27.62 -47.90 -8.42
N LYS A 5 28.48 -48.84 -8.82
CA LYS A 5 29.46 -48.62 -9.89
C LYS A 5 28.69 -48.48 -11.20
N TYR A 6 28.65 -47.26 -11.74
CA TYR A 6 28.05 -47.00 -13.05
C TYR A 6 29.01 -47.49 -14.14
N ASP A 7 28.50 -48.29 -15.07
CA ASP A 7 29.24 -48.75 -16.25
C ASP A 7 29.08 -47.76 -17.42
N ILE A 8 29.97 -47.82 -18.40
CA ILE A 8 29.92 -47.03 -19.64
C ILE A 8 28.58 -47.27 -20.38
N ASN A 9 28.03 -48.47 -20.25
CA ASN A 9 26.74 -48.85 -20.82
C ASN A 9 25.57 -48.12 -20.15
N ASP A 10 25.61 -47.93 -18.83
CA ASP A 10 24.62 -47.15 -18.08
C ASP A 10 24.67 -45.66 -18.48
N PHE A 11 25.88 -45.14 -18.69
CA PHE A 11 26.08 -43.78 -19.19
C PHE A 11 25.45 -43.60 -20.58
N ASN A 12 25.74 -44.52 -21.51
CA ASN A 12 25.20 -44.48 -22.86
C ASN A 12 23.66 -44.61 -22.88
N ALA A 13 23.09 -45.47 -22.03
CA ALA A 13 21.65 -45.61 -21.88
C ALA A 13 20.98 -44.33 -21.35
N ARG A 14 21.62 -43.65 -20.39
CA ARG A 14 21.17 -42.34 -19.88
C ARG A 14 21.20 -41.27 -20.96
N VAL A 15 22.29 -41.15 -21.69
CA VAL A 15 22.42 -40.18 -22.79
C VAL A 15 21.35 -40.42 -23.85
N LYS A 16 21.05 -41.68 -24.20
CA LYS A 16 19.99 -42.05 -25.14
C LYS A 16 18.60 -41.63 -24.63
N ASN A 17 18.31 -41.85 -23.35
CA ASN A 17 17.04 -41.43 -22.72
C ASN A 17 16.91 -39.90 -22.59
N ILE A 18 18.02 -39.19 -22.38
CA ILE A 18 18.07 -37.72 -22.36
C ILE A 18 17.86 -37.16 -23.77
N LYS A 19 18.45 -37.77 -24.80
CA LYS A 19 18.28 -37.34 -26.20
C LYS A 19 16.94 -37.74 -26.82
N ASN A 20 16.19 -38.67 -26.21
CA ASN A 20 14.89 -39.08 -26.74
C ASN A 20 13.87 -37.92 -26.72
N PRO A 21 13.35 -37.47 -27.88
CA PRO A 21 12.40 -36.36 -27.98
C PRO A 21 11.00 -36.69 -27.41
N ARG A 22 10.66 -37.97 -27.25
CA ARG A 22 9.41 -38.42 -26.60
C ARG A 22 9.49 -38.39 -25.08
N ASN A 23 10.70 -38.32 -24.53
CA ASN A 23 10.89 -38.35 -23.09
C ASN A 23 10.79 -36.93 -22.50
N LYS A 24 9.74 -36.70 -21.70
CA LYS A 24 9.39 -35.38 -21.13
C LYS A 24 10.13 -35.04 -19.84
N SER A 25 10.68 -36.03 -19.12
CA SER A 25 11.43 -35.85 -17.87
C SER A 25 12.55 -36.89 -17.74
N TYR A 26 13.55 -36.65 -16.90
CA TYR A 26 14.53 -37.68 -16.53
C TYR A 26 14.62 -37.78 -15.02
N TYR A 27 14.89 -38.98 -14.51
CA TYR A 27 15.12 -39.18 -13.08
C TYR A 27 16.57 -38.81 -12.74
N ASP A 28 16.73 -37.88 -11.82
CA ASP A 28 18.02 -37.50 -11.26
C ASP A 28 18.21 -38.24 -9.92
N PRO A 29 19.13 -39.22 -9.81
CA PRO A 29 19.33 -39.98 -8.59
C PRO A 29 20.09 -39.22 -7.51
N ASP A 30 20.80 -38.14 -7.85
CA ASP A 30 21.47 -37.32 -6.85
C ASP A 30 20.45 -36.45 -6.11
N LEU A 31 19.42 -35.99 -6.84
CA LEU A 31 18.30 -35.21 -6.30
C LEU A 31 17.09 -36.06 -5.89
N GLY A 32 17.06 -37.35 -6.26
CA GLY A 32 15.98 -38.28 -5.97
C GLY A 32 14.64 -37.96 -6.66
N MET A 33 14.61 -37.11 -7.69
CA MET A 33 13.38 -36.61 -8.30
C MET A 33 13.39 -36.62 -9.84
N HIS A 34 12.20 -36.62 -10.46
CA HIS A 34 12.06 -36.47 -11.90
C HIS A 34 12.11 -34.99 -12.31
N ILE A 35 13.10 -34.64 -13.12
CA ILE A 35 13.30 -33.29 -13.64
C ILE A 35 12.66 -33.19 -15.03
N PRO A 36 11.70 -32.27 -15.26
CA PRO A 36 11.11 -32.05 -16.59
C PRO A 36 12.13 -31.41 -17.54
N LYS A 37 12.24 -31.92 -18.76
CA LYS A 37 13.17 -31.37 -19.79
C LYS A 37 12.70 -30.04 -20.38
N ARG A 38 11.39 -29.80 -20.34
CA ARG A 38 10.76 -28.58 -20.84
C ARG A 38 9.83 -28.07 -19.76
N VAL A 39 10.08 -26.86 -19.32
CA VAL A 39 9.21 -26.15 -18.39
C VAL A 39 8.25 -25.31 -19.24
N THR A 40 6.94 -25.43 -19.01
CA THR A 40 5.96 -24.59 -19.71
C THR A 40 6.23 -23.13 -19.35
N ARG A 41 6.09 -22.22 -20.32
CA ARG A 41 6.42 -20.79 -20.16
C ARG A 41 5.69 -20.17 -18.96
N GLU A 42 4.49 -20.65 -18.66
CA GLU A 42 3.65 -20.29 -17.51
C GLU A 42 4.29 -20.59 -16.14
N LYS A 43 5.18 -21.58 -16.05
CA LYS A 43 5.94 -21.87 -14.82
C LYS A 43 7.22 -21.02 -14.69
N ILE A 44 7.56 -20.26 -15.73
CA ILE A 44 8.74 -19.37 -15.80
C ILE A 44 8.30 -17.89 -15.66
N THR A 45 7.02 -17.58 -15.85
CA THR A 45 6.53 -16.21 -15.71
C THR A 45 6.71 -15.73 -14.27
N LYS A 46 7.52 -14.68 -14.11
CA LYS A 46 7.66 -13.98 -12.83
C LYS A 46 6.28 -13.49 -12.37
N PRO A 47 5.99 -13.53 -11.06
CA PRO A 47 4.76 -12.94 -10.54
C PRO A 47 4.69 -11.48 -11.01
N GLN A 48 3.53 -11.07 -11.54
CA GLN A 48 3.32 -9.71 -12.00
C GLN A 48 3.51 -8.76 -10.81
N GLU A 49 4.47 -7.85 -10.92
CA GLU A 49 4.63 -6.82 -9.90
C GLU A 49 3.42 -5.88 -9.90
N PRO A 50 2.98 -5.40 -8.72
CA PRO A 50 1.89 -4.43 -8.67
C PRO A 50 2.29 -3.17 -9.44
N SER A 51 1.33 -2.65 -10.23
CA SER A 51 1.47 -1.41 -10.98
C SER A 51 2.01 -0.28 -10.09
N PHE A 52 2.95 0.50 -10.62
CA PHE A 52 3.51 1.66 -9.94
C PHE A 52 2.40 2.63 -9.49
N LEU A 53 1.42 2.89 -10.36
CA LEU A 53 0.28 3.74 -10.05
C LEU A 53 -0.53 3.21 -8.86
N GLY A 54 -0.76 1.89 -8.82
CA GLY A 54 -1.45 1.25 -7.70
C GLY A 54 -0.69 1.39 -6.39
N LYS A 55 0.63 1.19 -6.40
CA LYS A 55 1.49 1.40 -5.22
C LYS A 55 1.46 2.87 -4.75
N PHE A 56 1.46 3.81 -5.70
CA PHE A 56 1.39 5.23 -5.42
C PHE A 56 0.05 5.62 -4.78
N ILE A 57 -1.08 5.23 -5.38
CA ILE A 57 -2.43 5.53 -4.86
C ILE A 57 -2.60 4.95 -3.45
N VAL A 58 -2.22 3.69 -3.22
CA VAL A 58 -2.30 3.08 -1.89
C VAL A 58 -1.47 3.87 -0.87
N SER A 59 -0.27 4.30 -1.25
CA SER A 59 0.58 5.09 -0.37
C SER A 59 0.00 6.47 -0.09
N MET A 60 -0.65 7.10 -1.07
CA MET A 60 -1.38 8.35 -0.88
C MET A 60 -2.55 8.20 0.10
N ILE A 61 -3.31 7.10 0.00
CA ILE A 61 -4.39 6.80 0.96
C ILE A 61 -3.85 6.69 2.38
N ILE A 62 -2.69 6.06 2.58
CA ILE A 62 -2.04 5.97 3.91
C ILE A 62 -1.80 7.37 4.49
N GLY A 63 -1.31 8.31 3.68
CA GLY A 63 -1.11 9.69 4.10
C GLY A 63 -2.42 10.40 4.47
N ALA A 64 -3.46 10.25 3.65
CA ALA A 64 -4.76 10.83 3.92
C ALA A 64 -5.37 10.27 5.22
N LEU A 65 -5.27 8.95 5.44
CA LEU A 65 -5.73 8.30 6.67
C LEU A 65 -4.94 8.74 7.91
N ALA A 66 -3.64 9.02 7.76
CA ALA A 66 -2.82 9.52 8.85
C ALA A 66 -3.30 10.90 9.34
N LEU A 67 -3.64 11.80 8.41
CA LEU A 67 -4.20 13.10 8.77
C LEU A 67 -5.61 12.97 9.35
N LEU A 68 -6.47 12.14 8.75
CA LEU A 68 -7.80 11.86 9.28
C LEU A 68 -7.71 11.37 10.73
N PHE A 69 -6.82 10.42 11.00
CA PHE A 69 -6.55 9.94 12.36
C PHE A 69 -6.09 11.07 13.29
N ALA A 70 -5.16 11.92 12.84
CA ALA A 70 -4.71 13.06 13.63
C ALA A 70 -5.85 14.04 13.98
N GLN A 71 -6.75 14.30 13.02
CA GLN A 71 -7.96 15.11 13.23
C GLN A 71 -8.89 14.48 14.26
N VAL A 72 -9.09 13.17 14.20
CA VAL A 72 -9.92 12.45 15.18
C VAL A 72 -9.30 12.57 16.57
N VAL A 73 -8.00 12.33 16.70
CA VAL A 73 -7.29 12.48 17.97
C VAL A 73 -7.48 13.90 18.53
N ARG A 74 -7.20 14.92 17.72
CA ARG A 74 -7.32 16.34 18.09
C ARG A 74 -8.73 16.73 18.53
N VAL A 75 -9.73 16.41 17.71
CA VAL A 75 -11.10 16.85 17.90
C VAL A 75 -11.82 16.00 18.94
N ARG A 76 -11.78 14.68 18.82
CA ARG A 76 -12.55 13.76 19.67
C ARG A 76 -11.95 13.60 21.05
N TYR A 77 -10.63 13.44 21.13
CA TYR A 77 -9.97 13.08 22.39
C TYR A 77 -9.41 14.28 23.14
N PHE A 78 -8.91 15.29 22.42
CA PHE A 78 -8.39 16.51 23.05
C PHE A 78 -9.38 17.67 23.06
N GLY A 79 -10.51 17.58 22.32
CA GLY A 79 -11.52 18.64 22.29
C GLY A 79 -11.04 19.96 21.67
N LEU A 80 -9.96 19.92 20.89
CA LEU A 80 -9.34 21.10 20.31
C LEU A 80 -10.01 21.44 18.97
N LEU A 81 -10.97 22.36 19.03
CA LEU A 81 -11.68 22.92 17.86
C LEU A 81 -11.05 24.22 17.32
N ASP A 82 -10.08 24.76 18.05
CA ASP A 82 -9.37 25.97 17.67
C ASP A 82 -8.57 25.76 16.37
N GLN A 83 -8.56 26.78 15.51
CA GLN A 83 -7.88 26.77 14.20
C GLN A 83 -6.55 27.55 14.23
N SER A 84 -5.94 27.72 15.40
CA SER A 84 -4.64 28.39 15.53
C SER A 84 -3.50 27.61 14.86
N ASP A 85 -2.45 28.34 14.46
CA ASP A 85 -1.24 27.77 13.85
C ASP A 85 -0.60 26.71 14.73
N VAL A 86 -0.65 26.88 16.06
CA VAL A 86 -0.10 25.91 17.03
C VAL A 86 -0.84 24.57 16.93
N VAL A 87 -2.17 24.62 16.86
CA VAL A 87 -3.01 23.42 16.72
C VAL A 87 -2.79 22.75 15.37
N PHE A 88 -2.63 23.55 14.31
CA PHE A 88 -2.29 23.04 12.97
C PHE A 88 -0.93 22.30 12.97
N TYR A 89 0.12 22.86 13.57
CA TYR A 89 1.42 22.19 13.65
C TYR A 89 1.37 20.93 14.52
N LEU A 90 0.61 20.94 15.62
CA LEU A 90 0.38 19.76 16.44
C LEU A 90 -0.29 18.63 15.64
N GLU A 91 -1.31 18.97 14.86
CA GLU A 91 -2.01 18.02 13.98
C GLU A 91 -1.06 17.41 12.94
N LEU A 92 -0.25 18.25 12.26
CA LEU A 92 0.75 17.76 11.32
C LEU A 92 1.80 16.85 11.98
N PHE A 93 2.19 17.17 13.22
CA PHE A 93 3.12 16.34 13.99
C PHE A 93 2.51 14.97 14.30
N ILE A 94 1.26 14.92 14.76
CA ILE A 94 0.54 13.67 15.01
C ILE A 94 0.36 12.89 13.70
N ALA A 95 -0.03 13.56 12.61
CA ALA A 95 -0.20 12.96 11.29
C ALA A 95 1.11 12.36 10.76
N PHE A 96 2.24 13.04 10.97
CA PHE A 96 3.56 12.52 10.62
C PHE A 96 3.87 11.21 11.34
N TRP A 97 3.64 11.16 12.66
CA TRP A 97 3.87 9.94 13.44
C TRP A 97 2.90 8.81 13.07
N ALA A 98 1.62 9.13 12.86
CA ALA A 98 0.62 8.16 12.38
C ALA A 98 1.00 7.62 10.99
N MET A 99 1.46 8.47 10.08
CA MET A 99 1.94 8.08 8.76
C MET A 99 3.14 7.14 8.86
N VAL A 100 4.13 7.46 9.70
CA VAL A 100 5.29 6.58 9.93
C VAL A 100 4.86 5.22 10.48
N LEU A 101 3.94 5.20 11.45
CA LEU A 101 3.39 3.98 12.03
C LEU A 101 2.67 3.12 10.98
N PHE A 102 1.71 3.70 10.25
CA PHE A 102 0.96 2.99 9.20
C PHE A 102 1.87 2.50 8.07
N SER A 103 2.86 3.30 7.69
CA SER A 103 3.87 2.92 6.70
C SER A 103 4.73 1.74 7.15
N ALA A 104 5.08 1.70 8.45
CA ALA A 104 5.84 0.58 9.02
C ALA A 104 4.99 -0.70 9.08
N MET A 105 3.71 -0.60 9.48
CA MET A 105 2.79 -1.74 9.55
C MET A 105 2.48 -2.34 8.19
N LEU A 106 2.36 -1.51 7.15
CA LEU A 106 2.00 -1.93 5.79
C LEU A 106 3.23 -2.17 4.89
N ASP A 107 4.44 -2.08 5.44
CA ASP A 107 5.72 -2.17 4.73
C ASP A 107 5.83 -1.23 3.51
N ARG A 108 5.33 0.01 3.66
CA ARG A 108 5.31 1.07 2.64
C ARG A 108 6.29 2.19 2.95
N ARG A 109 7.58 1.84 2.99
CA ARG A 109 8.66 2.72 3.50
C ARG A 109 9.53 3.34 2.41
N LYS A 110 9.32 2.99 1.13
CA LYS A 110 10.16 3.46 0.03
C LYS A 110 10.00 4.96 -0.19
N ILE A 111 11.04 5.61 -0.69
CA ILE A 111 11.05 7.07 -0.89
C ILE A 111 9.88 7.53 -1.78
N THR A 112 9.61 6.83 -2.87
CA THR A 112 8.47 7.16 -3.77
C THR A 112 7.11 7.02 -3.07
N GLU A 113 6.98 6.07 -2.16
CA GLU A 113 5.76 5.85 -1.37
C GLU A 113 5.60 6.96 -0.32
N ARG A 114 6.71 7.43 0.28
CA ARG A 114 6.71 8.58 1.18
C ARG A 114 6.23 9.87 0.51
N PHE A 115 6.68 10.14 -0.71
CA PHE A 115 6.17 11.29 -1.48
C PHE A 115 4.66 11.19 -1.72
N ALA A 116 4.16 10.01 -2.05
CA ALA A 116 2.73 9.78 -2.21
C ALA A 116 1.97 10.00 -0.89
N GLN A 117 2.51 9.53 0.24
CA GLN A 117 1.91 9.74 1.56
C GLN A 117 1.84 11.24 1.92
N VAL A 118 2.91 12.00 1.67
CA VAL A 118 2.89 13.46 1.88
C VAL A 118 1.86 14.14 0.97
N ALA A 119 1.76 13.71 -0.29
CA ALA A 119 0.70 14.19 -1.19
C ALA A 119 -0.70 13.85 -0.65
N GLY A 120 -0.86 12.67 -0.06
CA GLY A 120 -2.11 12.25 0.59
C GLY A 120 -2.51 13.14 1.77
N ILE A 121 -1.54 13.53 2.61
CA ILE A 121 -1.77 14.52 3.67
C ILE A 121 -2.22 15.85 3.07
N ALA A 122 -1.54 16.33 2.03
CA ALA A 122 -1.89 17.60 1.38
C ALA A 122 -3.30 17.58 0.75
N VAL A 123 -3.69 16.45 0.13
CA VAL A 123 -5.04 16.26 -0.40
C VAL A 123 -6.07 16.26 0.73
N MET A 124 -5.81 15.55 1.82
CA MET A 124 -6.74 15.51 2.95
C MET A 124 -6.85 16.86 3.66
N LEU A 125 -5.78 17.65 3.74
CA LEU A 125 -5.81 19.02 4.28
C LEU A 125 -6.73 19.95 3.48
N THR A 126 -6.68 19.84 2.15
CA THR A 126 -7.30 20.81 1.25
C THR A 126 -8.68 20.40 0.77
N ALA A 127 -8.95 19.09 0.68
CA ALA A 127 -10.21 18.54 0.17
C ALA A 127 -10.92 17.60 1.16
N GLY A 128 -10.35 17.36 2.35
CA GLY A 128 -10.89 16.43 3.33
C GLY A 128 -12.26 16.84 3.87
N HIS A 129 -12.58 18.14 3.90
CA HIS A 129 -13.91 18.64 4.31
C HIS A 129 -15.04 18.10 3.40
N ASN A 130 -14.74 17.71 2.15
CA ASN A 130 -15.74 17.10 1.28
C ASN A 130 -16.24 15.74 1.80
N LEU A 131 -15.45 15.00 2.59
CA LEU A 131 -15.91 13.78 3.26
C LEU A 131 -17.01 14.09 4.29
N ILE A 132 -16.87 15.22 4.99
CA ILE A 132 -17.84 15.71 5.97
C ILE A 132 -19.13 16.13 5.24
N TRP A 133 -19.01 16.89 4.16
CA TRP A 133 -20.15 17.24 3.31
C TRP A 133 -20.88 16.02 2.72
N ARG A 134 -20.14 14.96 2.37
CA ARG A 134 -20.73 13.76 1.78
C ARG A 134 -21.51 12.92 2.81
N TRP A 135 -21.03 12.86 4.05
CA TRP A 135 -21.57 12.03 5.13
C TRP A 135 -21.52 12.76 6.48
N PRO A 136 -22.35 13.79 6.71
CA PRO A 136 -22.26 14.61 7.91
C PRO A 136 -22.60 13.82 9.18
N GLU A 137 -23.66 13.01 9.17
CA GLU A 137 -24.08 12.23 10.33
C GLU A 137 -23.01 11.22 10.80
N PRO A 138 -22.43 10.36 9.93
CA PRO A 138 -21.32 9.50 10.34
C PRO A 138 -20.09 10.27 10.82
N MET A 139 -19.78 11.41 10.19
CA MET A 139 -18.60 12.21 10.56
C MET A 139 -18.78 12.88 11.92
N ALA A 140 -20.01 13.25 12.31
CA ALA A 140 -20.31 13.76 13.64
C ALA A 140 -20.09 12.70 14.73
N MET A 141 -20.30 11.42 14.42
CA MET A 141 -20.00 10.31 15.34
C MET A 141 -18.48 10.07 15.50
N ILE A 142 -17.72 10.26 14.42
CA ILE A 142 -16.26 10.06 14.38
C ILE A 142 -15.52 11.23 15.06
N TYR A 143 -15.89 12.46 14.71
CA TYR A 143 -15.35 13.69 15.28
C TYR A 143 -16.26 14.14 16.44
N THR A 144 -16.94 15.27 16.27
CA THR A 144 -18.06 15.71 17.10
C THR A 144 -19.04 16.47 16.23
N ALA A 145 -20.26 16.71 16.73
CA ALA A 145 -21.25 17.53 16.01
C ALA A 145 -20.73 18.96 15.82
N GLU A 146 -20.12 19.57 16.85
CA GLU A 146 -19.66 20.95 16.77
C GLU A 146 -18.59 21.14 15.70
N TYR A 147 -17.70 20.16 15.53
CA TYR A 147 -16.68 20.21 14.48
C TYR A 147 -17.28 20.12 13.07
N VAL A 148 -18.28 19.25 12.89
CA VAL A 148 -18.96 19.11 11.59
C VAL A 148 -19.67 20.42 11.23
N ASP A 149 -20.38 21.02 12.19
CA ASP A 149 -21.07 22.29 11.99
C ASP A 149 -20.08 23.41 11.63
N GLN A 150 -18.97 23.51 12.36
CA GLN A 150 -17.90 24.48 12.07
C GLN A 150 -17.33 24.31 10.65
N VAL A 151 -17.08 23.07 10.21
CA VAL A 151 -16.58 22.80 8.86
C VAL A 151 -17.61 23.18 7.80
N MET A 152 -18.89 22.88 8.02
CA MET A 152 -19.96 23.20 7.08
C MET A 152 -20.26 24.72 7.02
N GLU A 153 -19.95 25.47 8.08
CA GLU A 153 -20.07 26.92 8.09
C GLU A 153 -18.96 27.61 7.28
N VAL A 154 -17.72 27.11 7.36
CA VAL A 154 -16.54 27.75 6.75
C VAL A 154 -16.12 27.19 5.39
N THR A 155 -16.71 26.07 4.96
CA THR A 155 -16.38 25.41 3.69
C THR A 155 -17.62 25.14 2.86
N THR A 156 -17.44 24.82 1.59
CA THR A 156 -18.55 24.43 0.70
C THR A 156 -18.35 23.03 0.13
N GLN A 157 -19.44 22.39 -0.28
CA GLN A 157 -19.38 21.09 -0.94
C GLN A 157 -18.64 21.19 -2.29
N HIS A 158 -17.91 20.13 -2.66
CA HIS A 158 -17.14 20.03 -3.92
C HIS A 158 -16.19 21.21 -4.10
N SER A 159 -15.41 21.50 -3.06
CA SER A 159 -14.44 22.60 -3.09
C SER A 159 -13.07 22.17 -2.57
N VAL A 160 -12.08 23.00 -2.81
CA VAL A 160 -10.74 22.90 -2.25
C VAL A 160 -10.49 24.14 -1.42
N VAL A 161 -10.05 23.96 -0.17
CA VAL A 161 -9.67 25.05 0.71
C VAL A 161 -8.16 25.19 0.71
N TYR A 162 -7.68 26.40 0.40
CA TYR A 162 -6.26 26.73 0.48
C TYR A 162 -6.08 28.12 1.07
N ARG A 163 -5.34 28.20 2.19
CA ARG A 163 -5.08 29.46 2.91
C ARG A 163 -6.35 30.27 3.22
N GLY A 164 -7.40 29.60 3.68
CA GLY A 164 -8.68 30.23 4.02
C GLY A 164 -9.53 30.67 2.81
N THR A 165 -9.05 30.45 1.58
CA THR A 165 -9.83 30.68 0.37
C THR A 165 -10.47 29.38 -0.09
N VAL A 166 -11.76 29.45 -0.43
CA VAL A 166 -12.54 28.31 -0.94
C VAL A 166 -12.62 28.40 -2.46
N PHE A 167 -12.14 27.36 -3.15
CA PHE A 167 -12.21 27.23 -4.60
C PHE A 167 -13.20 26.13 -4.97
N GLY A 168 -14.28 26.47 -5.67
CA GLY A 168 -15.21 25.46 -6.21
C GLY A 168 -14.56 24.61 -7.30
N LEU A 169 -14.93 23.33 -7.36
CA LEU A 169 -14.49 22.36 -8.38
C LEU A 169 -15.53 22.16 -9.49
#